data_AF-A0A525I4X2-F1
#
_entry.id   AF-A0A525I4X2-F1
#
_cell.length_a   1.000
_cell.length_b   1.000
_cell.length_c   1.000
_cell.angle_alpha   90.00
_cell.angle_beta   90.00
_cell.angle_gamma   90.00
#
_symmetry.space_group_name_H-M   'P 1'
#
loop_
_entity.id
_entity.type
_entity.pdbx_description
1 polymer ?
#
loop_
_entity_poly.entity_id
_entity_poly.type
_entity_poly.pdbx_seq_one_letter_code
_entity_poly.pdbx_strand_id
1 'polypeptide(L)'
;MRREFALALVALCVSIAFAPAEAADIGCDGFIEKLRAGAGDLAVDFTHALVVTRARSDTDVFDISASSGIDGDMSCRKGRLIRFEARMSEPASAKAAGDFESFQASALKAAFGWDVAKSRSTAHELAIEAREYLAASRQRGDIYISGKTEAHEPGGVSLGLIVTDTDSAFIIVGAEE
;
A
#
# COMPACT_ATOMS: atom_id res chain seq x y z
N MET A 1 35.77 -67.32 -13.01
CA MET A 1 35.67 -66.24 -11.99
C MET A 1 34.83 -65.12 -12.58
N ARG A 2 33.61 -64.91 -12.07
CA ARG A 2 32.72 -63.82 -12.45
C ARG A 2 33.16 -62.55 -11.71
N ARG A 3 33.27 -61.41 -12.40
CA ARG A 3 33.38 -60.08 -11.78
C ARG A 3 32.30 -59.17 -12.35
N GLU A 4 31.44 -58.75 -11.44
CA GLU A 4 30.34 -57.81 -11.60
C GLU A 4 30.91 -56.39 -11.71
N PHE A 5 30.39 -55.57 -12.62
CA PHE A 5 30.62 -54.12 -12.62
C PHE A 5 29.30 -53.44 -12.26
N ALA A 6 29.24 -52.94 -11.04
CA ALA A 6 28.14 -52.16 -10.51
C ALA A 6 28.22 -50.70 -10.99
N LEU A 7 27.08 -50.19 -11.45
CA LEU A 7 26.78 -48.77 -11.66
C LEU A 7 26.97 -47.97 -10.37
N ALA A 8 27.49 -46.75 -10.48
CA ALA A 8 27.28 -45.69 -9.49
C ALA A 8 26.90 -44.39 -10.22
N LEU A 9 25.59 -44.11 -10.28
CA LEU A 9 25.02 -42.83 -10.70
C LEU A 9 24.92 -41.96 -9.43
N VAL A 10 25.78 -40.95 -9.28
CA VAL A 10 25.71 -39.99 -8.18
C VAL A 10 24.73 -38.89 -8.57
N ALA A 11 23.52 -38.96 -8.02
CA ALA A 11 22.53 -37.88 -8.10
C ALA A 11 22.91 -36.76 -7.13
N LEU A 12 23.34 -35.62 -7.68
CA LEU A 12 23.64 -34.41 -6.92
C LEU A 12 22.33 -33.65 -6.68
N CYS A 13 21.68 -33.88 -5.54
CA CYS A 13 20.58 -33.04 -5.08
C CYS A 13 21.13 -31.68 -4.62
N VAL A 14 21.08 -30.69 -5.51
CA VAL A 14 21.30 -29.28 -5.15
C VAL A 14 20.07 -28.80 -4.38
N SER A 15 20.15 -28.83 -3.06
CA SER A 15 19.16 -28.20 -2.18
C SER A 15 19.30 -26.68 -2.30
N ILE A 16 18.48 -26.06 -3.14
CA ILE A 16 18.29 -24.61 -3.13
C ILE A 16 17.58 -24.30 -1.82
N ALA A 17 18.32 -23.77 -0.84
CA ALA A 17 17.74 -23.21 0.36
C ALA A 17 16.94 -21.98 -0.02
N PHE A 18 15.61 -22.11 -0.10
CA PHE A 18 14.70 -20.98 -0.08
C PHE A 18 14.81 -20.34 1.30
N ALA A 19 15.60 -19.28 1.42
CA ALA A 19 15.53 -18.42 2.60
C ALA A 19 14.13 -17.81 2.65
N PRO A 20 13.48 -17.74 3.83
CA PRO A 20 12.22 -17.03 3.97
C PRO A 20 12.45 -15.57 3.57
N ALA A 21 11.62 -15.08 2.65
CA ALA A 21 11.63 -13.67 2.29
C ALA A 21 11.23 -12.86 3.53
N GLU A 22 12.17 -12.06 4.04
CA GLU A 22 11.90 -11.14 5.13
C GLU A 22 10.83 -10.14 4.65
N ALA A 23 9.82 -9.92 5.48
CA ALA A 23 8.78 -8.95 5.21
C ALA A 23 9.40 -7.58 4.86
N ALA A 24 8.86 -6.87 3.87
CA ALA A 24 9.37 -5.56 3.49
C ALA A 24 8.98 -4.59 4.60
N ASP A 25 9.91 -4.38 5.53
CA ASP A 25 9.68 -3.54 6.70
C ASP A 25 9.67 -2.05 6.29
N ILE A 26 8.48 -1.45 6.28
CA ILE A 26 8.32 -0.03 5.98
C ILE A 26 8.48 0.75 7.30
N GLY A 27 9.65 1.36 7.50
CA GLY A 27 9.89 2.25 8.64
C GLY A 27 9.06 3.54 8.54
N CYS A 28 8.39 3.93 9.62
CA CYS A 28 7.49 5.08 9.65
C CYS A 28 8.17 6.41 9.37
N ASP A 29 9.29 6.71 10.05
CA ASP A 29 10.01 7.97 9.86
C ASP A 29 10.50 8.11 8.41
N GLY A 30 11.04 7.02 7.86
CA GLY A 30 11.49 6.97 6.47
C GLY A 30 10.34 7.10 5.47
N PHE A 31 9.17 6.55 5.76
CA PHE A 31 7.97 6.72 4.95
C PHE A 31 7.49 8.18 4.97
N ILE A 32 7.37 8.79 6.15
CA ILE A 32 6.96 10.20 6.33
C ILE A 32 7.91 11.12 5.54
N GLU A 33 9.23 10.95 5.72
CA GLU A 33 10.23 11.79 5.07
C GLU A 33 10.14 11.68 3.53
N LYS A 34 10.09 10.45 3.02
CA LYS A 34 10.00 10.19 1.57
C LYS A 34 8.70 10.70 0.97
N LEU A 35 7.57 10.55 1.67
CA LEU A 35 6.28 11.03 1.18
C LEU A 35 6.25 12.56 1.17
N ARG A 36 6.70 13.24 2.23
CA ARG A 36 6.85 14.70 2.24
C ARG A 36 7.74 15.20 1.09
N ALA A 37 8.85 14.52 0.83
CA ALA A 37 9.74 14.87 -0.28
C ALA A 37 9.12 14.60 -1.65
N GLY A 38 8.40 13.48 -1.81
CA GLY A 38 7.80 13.06 -3.07
C GLY A 38 6.54 13.83 -3.47
N ALA A 39 5.79 14.33 -2.48
CA ALA A 39 4.55 15.09 -2.65
C ALA A 39 4.70 16.54 -2.14
N GLY A 40 5.89 17.14 -2.29
CA GLY A 40 6.18 18.47 -1.73
C GLY A 40 5.32 19.60 -2.29
N ASP A 41 4.83 19.45 -3.52
CA ASP A 41 3.86 20.34 -4.17
C ASP A 41 2.45 20.26 -3.55
N LEU A 42 2.15 19.18 -2.84
CA LEU A 42 0.88 18.97 -2.15
C LEU A 42 0.90 19.44 -0.69
N ALA A 43 2.02 20.00 -0.21
CA ALA A 43 2.15 20.51 1.17
C ALA A 43 1.71 19.50 2.23
N VAL A 44 2.16 18.25 2.09
CA VAL A 44 1.78 17.14 2.98
C VAL A 44 2.30 17.37 4.39
N ASP A 45 1.41 17.27 5.37
CA ASP A 45 1.75 17.32 6.79
C ASP A 45 1.24 16.10 7.56
N PHE A 46 1.97 15.79 8.63
CA PHE A 46 1.71 14.71 9.57
C PHE A 46 1.70 15.30 10.97
N THR A 47 0.56 15.19 11.65
CA THR A 47 0.41 15.63 13.03
C THR A 47 0.04 14.44 13.90
N HIS A 48 0.51 14.38 15.15
CA HIS A 48 0.12 13.29 16.03
C HIS A 48 -1.37 13.38 16.37
N ALA A 49 -2.11 12.31 16.09
CA ALA A 49 -3.52 12.22 16.37
C ALA A 49 -3.77 12.09 17.89
N LEU A 50 -4.85 12.71 18.37
CA LEU A 50 -5.30 12.52 19.74
C LEU A 50 -6.01 11.17 19.89
N VAL A 51 -5.29 10.15 20.34
CA VAL A 51 -5.86 8.80 20.56
C VAL A 51 -6.46 8.69 21.97
N VAL A 52 -7.78 8.63 22.06
CA VAL A 52 -8.49 8.36 23.33
C VAL A 52 -8.82 6.88 23.42
N THR A 53 -8.02 6.12 24.17
CA THR A 53 -8.19 4.68 24.37
C THR A 53 -8.38 4.33 25.85
N ARG A 54 -9.18 3.28 26.13
CA ARG A 54 -9.35 2.71 27.48
C ARG A 54 -8.22 1.75 27.89
N ALA A 55 -7.39 1.32 26.94
CA ALA A 55 -6.27 0.42 27.12
C ALA A 55 -4.97 1.09 26.67
N ARG A 56 -3.83 0.69 27.26
CA ARG A 56 -2.52 1.19 26.81
C ARG A 56 -2.29 0.77 25.36
N SER A 57 -2.14 1.75 24.47
CA SER A 57 -1.74 1.54 23.08
C SER A 57 -0.24 1.76 22.96
N ASP A 58 0.44 0.90 22.21
CA ASP A 58 1.83 1.06 21.75
C ASP A 58 1.90 1.55 20.30
N THR A 59 0.77 2.02 19.77
CA THR A 59 0.60 2.47 18.39
C THR A 59 0.61 3.99 18.35
N ASP A 60 1.52 4.55 17.57
CA ASP A 60 1.57 5.97 17.23
C ASP A 60 0.66 6.21 16.03
N VAL A 61 -0.28 7.14 16.16
CA VAL A 61 -1.22 7.49 15.09
C VAL A 61 -0.95 8.94 14.67
N PHE A 62 -0.95 9.17 13.37
CA PHE A 62 -0.76 10.46 12.74
C PHE A 62 -1.98 10.81 11.89
N ASP A 63 -2.50 12.02 12.03
CA ASP A 63 -3.43 12.61 11.08
C ASP A 63 -2.61 13.18 9.91
N ILE A 64 -3.05 12.86 8.69
CA ILE A 64 -2.45 13.34 7.45
C ILE A 64 -3.34 14.44 6.89
N SER A 65 -2.72 15.54 6.48
CA SER A 65 -3.38 16.54 5.65
C SER A 65 -2.50 16.92 4.47
N ALA A 66 -3.12 17.15 3.33
CA ALA A 66 -2.46 17.68 2.14
C ALA A 66 -3.38 18.69 1.46
N SER A 67 -2.84 19.42 0.49
CA SER A 67 -3.62 20.35 -0.30
C SER A 67 -4.72 19.62 -1.08
N SER A 68 -5.68 20.38 -1.62
CA SER A 68 -6.74 19.86 -2.49
C SER A 68 -7.73 18.87 -1.86
N GLY A 69 -7.88 18.89 -0.53
CA GLY A 69 -8.88 18.10 0.18
C GLY A 69 -8.49 16.63 0.35
N ILE A 70 -7.19 16.34 0.33
CA ILE A 70 -6.66 15.02 0.67
C ILE A 70 -6.39 15.00 2.17
N ASP A 71 -7.00 14.05 2.88
CA ASP A 71 -6.75 13.80 4.30
C ASP A 71 -6.49 12.32 4.56
N GLY A 72 -6.19 11.93 5.78
CA GLY A 72 -5.96 10.53 6.08
C GLY A 72 -5.42 10.28 7.47
N ASP A 73 -5.02 9.03 7.69
CA ASP A 73 -4.35 8.62 8.91
C ASP A 73 -3.22 7.61 8.63
N MET A 74 -2.23 7.61 9.52
CA MET A 74 -1.14 6.66 9.50
C MET A 74 -0.93 6.09 10.89
N SER A 75 -0.84 4.77 11.00
CA SER A 75 -0.58 4.06 12.25
C SER A 75 0.76 3.34 12.19
N CYS A 76 1.52 3.49 13.26
CA CYS A 76 2.86 2.95 13.44
C CYS A 76 2.96 2.16 14.73
N ARG A 77 3.66 1.02 14.73
CA ARG A 77 3.96 0.25 15.95
C ARG A 77 5.44 -0.11 15.96
N LYS A 78 6.13 0.24 17.04
CA LYS A 78 7.59 0.02 17.20
C LYS A 78 8.40 0.60 16.02
N GLY A 79 7.98 1.76 15.50
CA GLY A 79 8.64 2.43 14.37
C GLY A 79 8.32 1.85 12.98
N ARG A 80 7.50 0.82 12.89
CA ARG A 80 7.09 0.19 11.62
C ARG A 80 5.67 0.60 11.23
N LEU A 81 5.45 0.79 9.93
CA LEU A 81 4.15 1.13 9.38
C LEU A 81 3.19 -0.06 9.52
N ILE A 82 2.05 0.17 10.16
CA ILE A 82 0.95 -0.79 10.25
C ILE A 82 -0.07 -0.48 9.17
N ARG A 83 -0.48 0.79 9.07
CA ARG A 83 -1.47 1.24 8.10
C ARG A 83 -1.19 2.67 7.70
N PHE A 84 -1.36 2.95 6.42
CA PHE A 84 -1.49 4.28 5.86
C PHE A 84 -2.79 4.32 5.08
N GLU A 85 -3.61 5.32 5.32
CA GLU A 85 -4.85 5.57 4.59
C GLU A 85 -4.88 7.03 4.16
N ALA A 86 -5.16 7.27 2.89
CA ALA A 86 -5.37 8.60 2.33
C ALA A 86 -6.71 8.64 1.62
N ARG A 87 -7.45 9.72 1.82
CA ARG A 87 -8.82 9.89 1.38
C ARG A 87 -8.99 11.18 0.60
N MET A 88 -9.95 11.16 -0.32
CA MET A 88 -10.41 12.33 -1.06
C MET A 88 -11.92 12.20 -1.28
N SER A 89 -12.67 13.28 -1.13
CA SER A 89 -14.10 13.28 -1.42
C SER A 89 -14.41 13.13 -2.92
N GLU A 90 -15.53 12.47 -3.21
CA GLU A 90 -16.11 12.26 -4.53
C GLU A 90 -17.49 12.94 -4.63
N PRO A 91 -17.90 13.42 -5.82
CA PRO A 91 -17.10 13.50 -7.04
C PRO A 91 -16.00 14.56 -6.93
N ALA A 92 -14.77 14.16 -7.26
CA ALA A 92 -13.63 15.08 -7.24
C ALA A 92 -13.57 15.97 -8.50
N SER A 93 -13.04 17.19 -8.35
CA SER A 93 -12.63 17.98 -9.51
C SER A 93 -11.46 17.30 -10.24
N ALA A 94 -11.25 17.60 -11.53
CA ALA A 94 -10.12 17.05 -12.28
C ALA A 94 -8.76 17.37 -11.63
N LYS A 95 -8.64 18.55 -11.01
CA LYS A 95 -7.45 18.90 -10.24
C LYS A 95 -7.29 18.02 -9.00
N ALA A 96 -8.33 17.90 -8.17
CA ALA A 96 -8.26 17.09 -6.95
C ALA A 96 -7.96 15.62 -7.27
N ALA A 97 -8.58 15.07 -8.31
CA ALA A 97 -8.30 13.71 -8.78
C ALA A 97 -6.83 13.52 -9.22
N GLY A 98 -6.27 14.47 -9.98
CA GLY A 98 -4.86 14.42 -10.40
C GLY A 98 -3.87 14.63 -9.25
N ASP A 99 -4.22 15.48 -8.28
CA ASP A 99 -3.44 15.66 -7.05
C ASP A 99 -3.46 14.36 -6.21
N PHE A 100 -4.62 13.70 -6.09
CA PHE A 100 -4.74 12.43 -5.37
C PHE A 100 -3.99 11.28 -6.05
N GLU A 101 -4.04 11.18 -7.39
CA GLU A 101 -3.23 10.20 -8.13
C GLU A 101 -1.72 10.45 -7.95
N SER A 102 -1.31 11.72 -7.94
CA SER A 102 0.09 12.08 -7.68
C SER A 102 0.50 11.75 -6.24
N PHE A 103 -0.39 11.97 -5.27
CA PHE A 103 -0.20 11.61 -3.88
C PHE A 103 -0.05 10.09 -3.69
N GLN A 104 -0.93 9.30 -4.31
CA GLN A 104 -0.87 7.83 -4.31
C GLN A 104 0.46 7.32 -4.88
N ALA A 105 0.89 7.84 -6.03
CA ALA A 105 2.16 7.46 -6.64
C ALA A 105 3.36 7.81 -5.73
N SER A 106 3.34 8.94 -5.04
CA SER A 106 4.36 9.32 -4.08
C SER A 106 4.37 8.42 -2.84
N ALA A 107 3.20 8.01 -2.35
CA ALA A 107 3.08 7.06 -1.25
C ALA A 107 3.62 5.67 -1.63
N LEU A 108 3.32 5.18 -2.84
CA LEU A 108 3.86 3.92 -3.37
C LEU A 108 5.39 3.99 -3.51
N LYS A 109 5.92 5.10 -4.01
CA LYS A 109 7.38 5.31 -4.07
C LYS A 109 8.00 5.34 -2.67
N ALA A 110 7.34 5.97 -1.68
CA ALA A 110 7.82 6.02 -0.31
C ALA A 110 7.84 4.64 0.36
N ALA A 111 6.78 3.85 0.16
CA ALA A 111 6.62 2.50 0.71
C ALA A 111 7.55 1.47 0.05
N PHE A 112 7.57 1.41 -1.28
CA PHE A 112 8.23 0.31 -2.00
C PHE A 112 9.54 0.72 -2.70
N GLY A 113 9.89 2.00 -2.70
CA GLY A 113 11.05 2.49 -3.47
C GLY A 113 10.89 2.36 -4.98
N TRP A 114 9.67 2.17 -5.48
CA TRP A 114 9.40 2.05 -6.91
C TRP A 114 9.71 3.35 -7.64
N ASP A 115 10.04 3.23 -8.93
CA ASP A 115 10.14 4.41 -9.78
C ASP A 115 8.76 5.07 -10.01
N VAL A 116 8.79 6.28 -10.56
CA VAL A 116 7.58 7.09 -10.79
C VAL A 116 6.64 6.44 -11.79
N ALA A 117 7.16 5.76 -12.81
CA ALA A 117 6.33 5.16 -13.86
C ALA A 117 5.55 3.97 -13.30
N LYS A 118 6.22 3.07 -12.58
CA LYS A 118 5.58 1.94 -11.91
C LYS A 118 4.55 2.40 -10.88
N SER A 119 4.92 3.35 -10.03
CA SER A 119 4.02 3.87 -8.99
C SER A 119 2.74 4.48 -9.58
N ARG A 120 2.86 5.25 -10.66
CA ARG A 120 1.70 5.81 -11.37
C ARG A 120 0.86 4.73 -12.03
N SER A 121 1.48 3.78 -12.74
CA SER A 121 0.75 2.69 -13.41
C SER A 121 -0.09 1.90 -12.41
N THR A 122 0.50 1.49 -11.29
CA THR A 122 -0.22 0.72 -10.25
C THR A 122 -1.34 1.53 -9.62
N ALA A 123 -1.12 2.79 -9.23
CA ALA A 123 -2.18 3.64 -8.68
C ALA A 123 -3.34 3.82 -9.67
N HIS A 124 -3.02 4.03 -10.95
CA HIS A 124 -3.99 4.21 -12.02
C HIS A 124 -4.82 2.95 -12.28
N GLU A 125 -4.18 1.78 -12.36
CA GLU A 125 -4.83 0.49 -12.57
C GLU A 125 -5.79 0.16 -11.42
N LEU A 126 -5.36 0.33 -10.16
CA LEU A 126 -6.22 0.18 -8.99
C LEU A 126 -7.45 1.10 -9.06
N ALA A 127 -7.26 2.36 -9.50
CA ALA A 127 -8.32 3.35 -9.63
C ALA A 127 -9.34 3.02 -10.72
N ILE A 128 -8.87 2.61 -11.90
CA ILE A 128 -9.75 2.20 -12.99
C ILE A 128 -10.60 1.02 -12.54
N GLU A 129 -9.97 -0.05 -12.04
CA GLU A 129 -10.71 -1.26 -11.66
C GLU A 129 -11.75 -0.95 -10.58
N ALA A 130 -11.38 -0.23 -9.52
CA ALA A 130 -12.32 0.11 -8.46
C ALA A 130 -13.52 0.93 -9.00
N ARG A 131 -13.27 1.91 -9.87
CA ARG A 131 -14.34 2.73 -10.48
C ARG A 131 -15.21 1.95 -11.44
N GLU A 132 -14.64 1.04 -12.23
CA GLU A 132 -15.39 0.16 -13.13
C GLU A 132 -16.32 -0.77 -12.34
N TYR A 133 -15.82 -1.37 -11.25
CA TYR A 133 -16.65 -2.17 -10.35
C TYR A 133 -17.79 -1.35 -9.73
N LEU A 134 -17.53 -0.10 -9.32
CA LEU A 134 -18.58 0.78 -8.79
C LEU A 134 -19.64 1.09 -9.85
N ALA A 135 -19.22 1.45 -11.05
CA ALA A 135 -20.12 1.76 -12.16
C ALA A 135 -20.99 0.55 -12.53
N ALA A 136 -20.40 -0.64 -12.61
CA ALA A 136 -21.13 -1.87 -12.86
C ALA A 136 -22.09 -2.22 -11.71
N SER A 137 -21.68 -1.98 -10.46
CA SER A 137 -22.54 -2.18 -9.28
C SER A 137 -23.76 -1.26 -9.29
N ARG A 138 -23.55 0.03 -9.59
CA ARG A 138 -24.64 1.02 -9.75
C ARG A 138 -25.62 0.61 -10.86
N GLN A 139 -25.13 0.10 -11.99
CA GLN A 139 -25.99 -0.38 -13.09
C GLN A 139 -26.86 -1.57 -12.69
N ARG A 140 -26.38 -2.43 -11.78
CA ARG A 140 -27.17 -3.55 -11.24
C ARG A 140 -28.13 -3.16 -10.12
N GLY A 141 -28.00 -1.95 -9.56
CA GLY A 141 -28.72 -1.54 -8.37
C GLY A 141 -28.18 -2.19 -7.09
N ASP A 142 -26.90 -2.58 -7.10
CA ASP A 142 -26.22 -3.27 -6.00
C ASP A 142 -25.42 -2.27 -5.12
N ILE A 143 -24.30 -2.72 -4.56
CA ILE A 143 -23.46 -2.05 -3.54
C ILE A 143 -22.93 -0.69 -4.01
N TYR A 144 -22.90 0.29 -3.10
CA TYR A 144 -22.38 1.67 -3.30
C TYR A 144 -20.90 1.84 -2.89
N ILE A 145 -20.20 0.72 -2.70
CA ILE A 145 -18.79 0.65 -2.30
C ILE A 145 -18.14 -0.43 -3.15
N SER A 146 -17.04 -0.10 -3.81
CA SER A 146 -16.19 -1.05 -4.52
C SER A 146 -14.74 -0.86 -4.08
N GLY A 147 -13.92 -1.88 -4.26
CA GLY A 147 -12.50 -1.73 -4.05
C GLY A 147 -11.68 -2.82 -4.72
N LYS A 148 -10.40 -2.53 -4.87
CA LYS A 148 -9.39 -3.45 -5.39
C LYS A 148 -8.29 -3.56 -4.35
N THR A 149 -7.81 -4.78 -4.12
CA THR A 149 -6.67 -5.04 -3.24
C THR A 149 -5.62 -5.86 -3.98
N GLU A 150 -4.35 -5.62 -3.64
CA GLU A 150 -3.21 -6.34 -4.20
C GLU A 150 -2.21 -6.64 -3.08
N ALA A 151 -1.70 -7.87 -3.02
CA ALA A 151 -0.64 -8.25 -2.11
C ALA A 151 0.70 -8.28 -2.87
N HIS A 152 1.73 -7.64 -2.31
CA HIS A 152 3.03 -7.57 -2.95
C HIS A 152 4.07 -8.40 -2.20
N GLU A 153 4.66 -9.35 -2.93
CA GLU A 153 5.79 -10.17 -2.47
C GLU A 153 7.10 -9.78 -3.19
N PRO A 154 8.27 -9.91 -2.54
CA PRO A 154 8.48 -10.31 -1.16
C PRO A 154 8.09 -9.18 -0.21
N GLY A 155 7.27 -9.46 0.80
CA GLY A 155 7.15 -8.51 1.89
C GLY A 155 5.86 -8.45 2.69
N GLY A 156 4.80 -9.15 2.30
CA GLY A 156 3.51 -9.12 3.01
C GLY A 156 2.81 -7.76 3.05
N VAL A 157 3.23 -6.77 2.24
CA VAL A 157 2.60 -5.45 2.19
C VAL A 157 1.40 -5.52 1.25
N SER A 158 0.24 -5.05 1.73
CA SER A 158 -1.00 -5.02 0.97
C SER A 158 -1.37 -3.61 0.53
N LEU A 159 -1.83 -3.49 -0.70
CA LEU A 159 -2.41 -2.29 -1.26
C LEU A 159 -3.92 -2.44 -1.37
N GLY A 160 -4.63 -1.34 -1.15
CA GLY A 160 -6.05 -1.25 -1.33
C GLY A 160 -6.45 0.09 -1.91
N LEU A 161 -7.45 0.09 -2.78
CA LEU A 161 -8.19 1.28 -3.13
C LEU A 161 -9.67 0.97 -2.99
N ILE A 162 -10.39 1.81 -2.26
CA ILE A 162 -11.84 1.75 -2.09
C ILE A 162 -12.43 3.01 -2.72
N VAL A 163 -13.48 2.86 -3.51
CA VAL A 163 -14.21 3.96 -4.13
C VAL A 163 -15.69 3.84 -3.79
N THR A 164 -16.27 4.95 -3.37
CA THR A 164 -17.70 5.08 -3.05
C THR A 164 -18.30 6.26 -3.82
N ASP A 165 -19.57 6.53 -3.57
CA ASP A 165 -20.22 7.73 -4.13
C ASP A 165 -19.70 9.04 -3.52
N THR A 166 -19.16 8.99 -2.30
CA THR A 166 -18.77 10.18 -1.53
C THR A 166 -17.28 10.31 -1.31
N ASP A 167 -16.52 9.23 -1.41
CA ASP A 167 -15.10 9.18 -1.04
C ASP A 167 -14.33 8.12 -1.82
N SER A 168 -13.05 8.39 -2.06
CA SER A 168 -12.03 7.43 -2.49
C SER A 168 -10.98 7.30 -1.38
N ALA A 169 -10.62 6.07 -1.00
CA ALA A 169 -9.64 5.77 0.03
C ALA A 169 -8.54 4.85 -0.51
N PHE A 170 -7.29 5.32 -0.50
CA PHE A 170 -6.10 4.56 -0.84
C PHE A 170 -5.38 4.11 0.42
N ILE A 171 -5.04 2.82 0.49
CA ILE A 171 -4.61 2.15 1.70
C ILE A 171 -3.32 1.37 1.41
N ILE A 172 -2.32 1.51 2.28
CA ILE A 172 -1.15 0.65 2.37
C ILE A 172 -1.17 -0.01 3.75
N VAL A 173 -1.11 -1.34 3.79
CA VAL A 173 -1.00 -2.12 5.03
C VAL A 173 0.39 -2.74 5.05
N GLY A 174 1.18 -2.43 6.09
CA GLY A 174 2.48 -3.03 6.29
C GLY A 174 2.36 -4.52 6.62
N ALA A 175 3.48 -5.23 6.63
CA ALA A 175 3.48 -6.65 6.94
C ALA A 175 2.95 -6.92 8.36
N GLU A 176 2.02 -7.86 8.49
CA GLU A 176 1.55 -8.34 9.79
C GLU A 176 2.65 -9.20 10.45
N GLU A 177 2.85 -9.04 11.77
CA GLU A 177 3.73 -9.92 12.58
C GLU A 177 3.12 -11.31 12.80
#